data_AF-A0A7G6A954-F1
#
_entry.id   AF-A0A7G6A954-F1
#
_cell.length_a   1.000
_cell.length_b   1.000
_cell.length_c   1.000
_cell.angle_alpha   90.00
_cell.angle_beta   90.00
_cell.angle_gamma   90.00
#
_symmetry.space_group_name_H-M   'P 1'
#
loop_
_entity.id
_entity.type
_entity.pdbx_description
1 polymer ?
#
loop_
_entity_poly.entity_id
_entity_poly.type
_entity_poly.pdbx_seq_one_letter_code
_entity_poly.pdbx_strand_id
1 'polypeptide(L)'
;MFLDHPSITATNSQTEPDRIERLNRVYGYAMALADSAGNAHFVDKLTQLHDHKGTLIVFWNEPPDEAERAYFARAWASKVGDGSSNVEHEC
;
A
#
# COMPACT_ATOMS: atom_id res chain seq x y z
N MET A 1 -11.77 17.89 -3.28
CA MET A 1 -12.19 16.47 -3.23
C MET A 1 -11.46 15.85 -2.06
N PHE A 2 -12.17 15.35 -1.05
CA PHE A 2 -11.56 14.50 -0.02
C PHE A 2 -11.30 13.17 -0.72
N LEU A 3 -10.05 12.74 -0.78
CA LEU A 3 -9.74 11.39 -1.22
C LEU A 3 -10.14 10.49 -0.05
N ASP A 4 -10.99 9.50 -0.29
CA ASP A 4 -11.22 8.46 0.69
C ASP A 4 -9.96 7.61 0.75
N HIS A 5 -9.02 8.07 1.59
CA HIS A 5 -7.74 7.41 1.79
C HIS A 5 -7.97 6.05 2.46
N PRO A 6 -7.17 5.02 2.11
CA PRO A 6 -7.33 3.70 2.69
C PRO A 6 -7.05 3.75 4.20
N SER A 7 -7.73 2.87 4.94
CA SER A 7 -7.34 2.62 6.33
C SER A 7 -5.94 1.98 6.39
N ILE A 8 -5.13 2.34 7.39
CA ILE A 8 -3.78 1.80 7.56
C ILE A 8 -3.71 1.08 8.90
N THR A 9 -3.41 -0.21 8.88
CA THR A 9 -3.35 -1.05 10.08
C THR A 9 -2.12 -1.95 10.06
N ALA A 10 -1.70 -2.44 11.22
CA ALA A 10 -0.57 -3.37 11.32
C ALA A 10 -0.75 -4.31 12.50
N THR A 11 -0.24 -5.53 12.37
CA THR A 11 -0.10 -6.45 13.50
C THR A 11 0.82 -5.82 14.56
N ASN A 12 0.45 -5.91 15.84
CA ASN A 12 1.22 -5.38 16.98
C ASN A 12 1.53 -3.87 16.90
N SER A 13 0.69 -3.06 16.24
CA SER A 13 0.94 -1.62 16.05
C SER A 13 1.12 -0.82 17.35
N GLN A 14 0.58 -1.29 18.48
CA GLN A 14 0.78 -0.66 19.79
C GLN A 14 2.21 -0.80 20.33
N THR A 15 2.90 -1.89 19.99
CA THR A 15 4.27 -2.16 20.43
C THR A 15 5.31 -1.94 19.33
N GLU A 16 4.88 -1.92 18.07
CA GLU A 16 5.70 -1.74 16.86
C GLU A 16 5.09 -0.62 15.97
N PRO A 17 5.06 0.63 16.45
CA PRO A 17 4.40 1.74 15.74
C PRO A 17 5.08 2.11 14.41
N ASP A 18 6.36 1.76 14.24
CA ASP A 18 7.14 1.95 13.03
C ASP A 18 6.54 1.22 11.81
N ARG A 19 5.76 0.16 12.04
CA ARG A 19 5.00 -0.53 10.98
C ARG A 19 3.98 0.39 10.31
N ILE A 20 3.25 1.18 11.10
CA ILE A 20 2.28 2.16 10.58
C ILE A 20 3.02 3.27 9.83
N GLU A 21 4.14 3.74 10.35
CA GLU A 21 4.97 4.74 9.67
C GLU A 21 5.53 4.21 8.33
N ARG A 22 5.93 2.93 8.27
CA ARG A 22 6.32 2.26 7.01
C ARG A 22 5.16 2.24 6.02
N LEU A 23 3.97 1.82 6.45
CA LEU A 23 2.80 1.77 5.56
C LEU A 23 2.41 3.14 5.03
N ASN A 24 2.48 4.20 5.84
CA ASN A 24 2.25 5.57 5.37
C ASN A 24 3.24 5.97 4.26
N ARG A 25 4.52 5.61 4.41
CA ARG A 25 5.54 5.88 3.38
C ARG A 25 5.34 5.04 2.12
N VAL A 26 4.99 3.76 2.28
CA VAL A 26 4.66 2.85 1.17
C VAL A 26 3.44 3.36 0.40
N TYR A 27 2.39 3.80 1.11
CA TYR A 27 1.22 4.42 0.51
C TYR A 27 1.59 5.66 -0.31
N GLY A 28 2.34 6.60 0.28
CA GLY A 28 2.80 7.79 -0.42
C GLY A 28 3.64 7.48 -1.67
N TYR A 29 4.51 6.48 -1.59
CA TYR A 29 5.31 6.02 -2.73
C TYR A 29 4.43 5.46 -3.85
N ALA A 30 3.48 4.56 -3.51
CA ALA A 30 2.57 3.96 -4.48
C ALA A 30 1.69 5.03 -5.15
N MET A 31 1.18 6.00 -4.38
CA MET A 31 0.44 7.15 -4.89
C MET A 31 1.27 7.99 -5.86
N ALA A 32 2.54 8.25 -5.55
CA ALA A 32 3.42 8.99 -6.45
C ALA A 32 3.71 8.24 -7.76
N LEU A 33 3.83 6.90 -7.71
CA LEU A 33 3.95 6.09 -8.92
C LEU A 33 2.69 6.14 -9.78
N ALA A 34 1.51 6.01 -9.15
CA ALA A 34 0.23 6.06 -9.84
C ALA A 34 -0.01 7.43 -10.50
N ASP A 35 0.29 8.53 -9.78
CA ASP A 35 0.22 9.90 -10.30
C ASP A 35 1.15 10.10 -11.49
N SER A 36 2.42 9.67 -11.37
CA SER A 36 3.39 9.73 -12.46
C SER A 36 2.99 8.91 -13.70
N ALA A 37 2.16 7.88 -13.53
CA ALA A 37 1.66 7.03 -14.60
C ALA A 37 0.31 7.53 -15.18
N GLY A 38 -0.27 8.59 -14.61
CA GLY A 38 -1.58 9.12 -15.00
C GLY A 38 -2.76 8.25 -14.56
N ASN A 39 -2.57 7.33 -13.59
CA ASN A 39 -3.66 6.50 -13.06
C ASN A 39 -4.44 7.26 -11.98
N ALA A 40 -5.35 8.14 -12.42
CA ALA A 40 -6.15 9.00 -11.54
C ALA A 40 -7.15 8.23 -10.65
N HIS A 41 -7.57 7.03 -11.05
CA HIS A 41 -8.58 6.23 -10.33
C HIS A 41 -7.98 5.27 -9.30
N PHE A 42 -6.65 5.16 -9.25
CA PHE A 42 -5.96 4.22 -8.39
C PHE A 42 -6.38 4.28 -6.92
N VAL A 43 -6.52 5.49 -6.37
CA VAL A 43 -6.85 5.68 -4.94
C VAL A 43 -8.27 5.25 -4.61
N ASP A 44 -9.21 5.44 -5.53
CA ASP A 44 -10.62 5.09 -5.33
C ASP A 44 -10.81 3.56 -5.20
N LYS A 45 -9.87 2.79 -5.75
CA LYS A 45 -9.87 1.32 -5.68
C LYS A 45 -9.35 0.78 -4.35
N LEU A 46 -8.70 1.58 -3.50
CA LEU A 46 -8.06 1.12 -2.27
C LEU A 46 -8.99 1.24 -1.06
N THR A 47 -9.04 0.20 -0.23
CA THR A 47 -9.81 0.22 1.03
C THR A 47 -8.90 0.20 2.26
N GLN A 48 -7.86 -0.62 2.21
CA GLN A 48 -6.98 -0.84 3.36
C GLN A 48 -5.57 -1.26 2.93
N LEU A 49 -4.59 -0.81 3.71
CA LEU A 49 -3.25 -1.40 3.77
C LEU A 49 -3.04 -2.03 5.14
N HIS A 50 -2.59 -3.28 5.15
CA HIS A 50 -2.27 -4.00 6.36
C HIS A 50 -0.86 -4.58 6.32
N ASP A 51 -0.08 -4.36 7.38
CA ASP A 51 1.17 -5.09 7.60
C ASP A 51 0.89 -6.31 8.48
N HIS A 52 0.87 -7.48 7.85
CA HIS A 52 0.73 -8.77 8.52
C HIS A 52 2.09 -9.40 8.77
N LYS A 53 2.76 -8.97 9.84
CA LYS A 53 4.05 -9.56 10.30
C LYS A 53 5.14 -9.54 9.21
N GLY A 54 5.22 -8.49 8.41
CA GLY A 54 6.21 -8.36 7.33
C GLY A 54 5.71 -8.79 5.94
N THR A 55 4.42 -9.08 5.81
CA THR A 55 3.74 -9.15 4.52
C THR A 55 2.85 -7.92 4.39
N LEU A 56 2.97 -7.19 3.28
CA LEU A 56 2.00 -6.15 2.92
C LEU A 56 0.77 -6.80 2.30
N ILE A 57 -0.40 -6.59 2.89
CA ILE A 57 -1.69 -6.95 2.30
C ILE A 57 -2.38 -5.67 1.84
N VAL A 58 -2.71 -5.60 0.56
CA VAL A 58 -3.44 -4.49 -0.05
C VAL A 58 -4.86 -4.94 -0.35
N PHE A 59 -5.83 -4.29 0.27
CA PHE A 59 -7.24 -4.57 0.05
C PHE A 59 -7.84 -3.60 -0.96
N TRP A 60 -8.65 -4.13 -1.86
CA TRP A 60 -9.20 -3.39 -2.99
C TRP A 60 -10.73 -3.48 -3.02
N ASN A 61 -11.39 -2.38 -3.39
CA ASN A 61 -12.81 -2.37 -3.76
C ASN A 61 -13.05 -3.06 -5.11
N GLU A 62 -12.06 -2.98 -6.00
CA GLU A 62 -12.08 -3.54 -7.34
C GLU A 62 -10.73 -4.19 -7.64
N PRO A 63 -10.69 -5.36 -8.29
CA PRO A 63 -9.44 -6.05 -8.61
C PRO A 63 -8.38 -5.14 -9.25
N PRO A 64 -7.13 -5.16 -8.76
CA PRO A 64 -6.07 -4.37 -9.35
C PRO A 64 -5.56 -4.98 -10.65
N ASP A 65 -5.12 -4.13 -11.58
CA ASP A 65 -4.37 -4.57 -12.75
C ASP A 65 -2.88 -4.82 -12.43
N GLU A 66 -2.10 -5.22 -13.45
CA GLU A 66 -0.67 -5.51 -13.27
C GLU A 66 0.14 -4.27 -12.86
N ALA A 67 -0.20 -3.09 -13.37
CA ALA A 67 0.51 -1.85 -13.05
C ALA A 67 0.24 -1.42 -11.60
N GLU A 68 -1.01 -1.53 -11.15
CA GLU A 68 -1.44 -1.19 -9.79
C GLU A 68 -0.80 -2.13 -8.76
N ARG A 69 -0.72 -3.42 -9.08
CA ARG A 69 0.03 -4.39 -8.25
C ARG A 69 1.52 -4.04 -8.21
N ALA A 70 2.09 -3.64 -9.34
CA ALA A 70 3.50 -3.27 -9.43
C ALA A 70 3.85 -2.02 -8.60
N TYR A 71 2.92 -1.08 -8.39
CA TYR A 71 3.18 0.08 -7.54
C TYR A 71 3.51 -0.32 -6.10
N PHE A 72 2.71 -1.22 -5.52
CA PHE A 72 2.95 -1.71 -4.16
C PHE A 72 4.15 -2.65 -4.07
N ALA A 73 4.35 -3.53 -5.05
CA ALA A 73 5.55 -4.37 -5.11
C ALA A 73 6.83 -3.54 -5.12
N ARG A 74 6.88 -2.46 -5.91
CA ARG A 74 8.01 -1.54 -5.97
C ARG A 74 8.17 -0.74 -4.68
N ALA A 75 7.08 -0.25 -4.10
CA ALA A 75 7.12 0.49 -2.85
C ALA A 75 7.62 -0.37 -1.68
N TRP A 76 7.13 -1.62 -1.57
CA TRP A 76 7.51 -2.56 -0.52
C TRP A 76 8.98 -3.01 -0.62
N ALA A 77 9.44 -3.32 -1.84
CA ALA A 77 10.83 -3.72 -2.10
C ALA A 77 11.85 -2.57 -1.96
N SER A 78 11.39 -1.32 -1.83
CA SER A 78 12.26 -0.16 -1.71
C SER A 78 12.77 0.06 -0.28
N LYS A 79 13.61 1.09 -0.09
CA LYS A 79 14.05 1.56 1.23
C LYS A 79 12.93 2.21 2.06
N VAL A 80 11.79 2.55 1.46
CA VAL A 80 10.63 3.04 2.23
C VAL A 80 9.77 1.91 2.80
N GLY A 81 9.82 0.73 2.17
CA GLY A 81 9.16 -0.49 2.61
C GLY A 81 10.05 -1.34 3.50
N ASP A 82 9.95 -2.66 3.40
CA ASP A 82 10.76 -3.60 4.17
C ASP A 82 11.90 -4.24 3.34
N GLY A 83 11.97 -3.94 2.04
CA GLY A 83 12.98 -4.45 1.11
C GLY A 83 12.69 -5.84 0.54
N SER A 84 11.56 -6.45 0.88
CA SER A 84 11.12 -7.75 0.38
C SER A 84 10.12 -7.63 -0.77
N SER A 85 9.72 -8.78 -1.33
CA SER A 85 8.66 -8.88 -2.34
C SER A 85 7.34 -9.44 -1.77
N ASN A 86 7.17 -9.42 -0.43
CA ASN A 86 6.02 -10.03 0.23
C ASN A 86 4.80 -9.12 0.17
N VAL A 87 4.14 -9.10 -0.99
CA VAL A 87 2.92 -8.32 -1.23
C VAL A 87 1.79 -9.23 -1.67
N GLU A 88 0.68 -9.16 -0.95
CA GLU A 88 -0.56 -9.86 -1.22
C GLU A 88 -1.66 -8.85 -1.58
N HIS A 89 -2.58 -9.28 -2.44
CA HIS A 89 -3.70 -8.45 -2.91
C HIS A 89 -5.00 -9.20 -2.65
N GLU A 90 -5.92 -8.57 -1.93
CA GLU A 90 -7.23 -9.14 -1.57
C GLU A 90 -8.38 -8.26 -2.09
N CYS A 91 -9.45 -8.91 -2.55
CA CYS A 91 -10.65 -8.28 -3.12
C CYS A 91 -11.90 -8.90 -2.49
#